data_AF-A0A2E0Y374-F1
#
_entry.id   AF-A0A2E0Y374-F1
#
_cell.length_a   1.000
_cell.length_b   1.000
_cell.length_c   1.000
_cell.angle_alpha   90.00
_cell.angle_beta   90.00
_cell.angle_gamma   90.00
#
_symmetry.space_group_name_H-M   'P 1'
#
loop_
_entity.id
_entity.type
_entity.pdbx_description
1 polymer ?
#
loop_
_entity_poly.entity_id
_entity_poly.type
_entity_poly.pdbx_seq_one_letter_code
_entity_poly.pdbx_strand_id
1 'polypeptide(L)'
;MLNDPSSGNIDAQLQSALASGDLGRALQMAMSIVQQQPEHVEANLAIAKIRLRQGLWSEAEAATRVVLNARPEDDSILIMMANIHGARGQTESGIECCDQVLKRNPGATGALVTRAQLLERSGDVVEAIKALDRPEVPDADPVAGMLRARCLIQQKQHTKAVEVLDECLSSWSLEAPAAAGQRARLLLLKAKAHDAIGQYDDAFAEATAAKQLTPVPFDPSAYVAEVDQLIQTFTADQIQPLPEYAASEAQHVFIAGMPRSGTTLVEQILDAHPEAVGVGEAKELHICASRLQNIIGAWTPWPSCVNGLTADLRRQLAASYEHALLQHGFESSNCYVNKHLYNLRLLGLIAMLFPNAKVIFTHRNPRDVGVSCYLGNFSSHVHPELQTVEHVALAIEQHQRLMDHWKSVLNLQWMDVQYEEMIRDQEKMTRDIVEFCGLPWDDRCLRSHESGRTVMTLSYDQVNKPMYTTSIDRYRNYEKHIPSLMAIENG
;
A
#
# COMPACT_ATOMS: atom_id res chain seq x y z
N MET A 1 43.64 5.54 -18.33
CA MET A 1 42.31 4.90 -18.16
C MET A 1 41.84 4.53 -19.55
N LEU A 2 41.81 3.23 -19.84
CA LEU A 2 41.44 2.70 -21.15
C LEU A 2 39.91 2.72 -21.26
N ASN A 3 39.37 3.43 -22.25
CA ASN A 3 37.97 3.29 -22.66
C ASN A 3 37.74 1.85 -23.11
N ASP A 4 36.92 1.11 -22.37
CA ASP A 4 36.44 -0.21 -22.78
C ASP A 4 35.40 -0.01 -23.91
N PRO A 5 35.63 -0.54 -25.13
CA PRO A 5 34.68 -0.44 -26.24
C PRO A 5 33.29 -1.02 -25.93
N SER A 6 33.17 -1.86 -24.91
CA SER A 6 31.88 -2.44 -24.49
C SER A 6 30.99 -1.44 -23.73
N SER A 7 31.56 -0.44 -23.04
CA SER A 7 30.79 0.51 -22.24
C SER A 7 29.91 1.42 -23.11
N GLY A 8 30.45 1.90 -24.24
CA GLY A 8 29.71 2.75 -25.19
C GLY A 8 28.51 2.05 -25.84
N ASN A 9 28.53 0.72 -25.93
CA ASN A 9 27.39 -0.07 -26.42
C ASN A 9 26.30 -0.19 -25.34
N ILE A 10 26.69 -0.41 -24.07
CA ILE A 10 25.73 -0.55 -22.97
C ILE A 10 25.03 0.78 -22.66
N ASP A 11 25.73 1.91 -22.75
CA ASP A 11 25.11 3.25 -22.57
C ASP A 11 24.05 3.53 -23.63
N ALA A 12 24.34 3.21 -24.90
CA ALA A 12 23.36 3.33 -25.99
C ALA A 12 22.14 2.41 -25.78
N GLN A 13 22.36 1.21 -25.24
CA GLN A 13 21.28 0.29 -24.89
C GLN A 13 20.43 0.79 -23.71
N LEU A 14 21.05 1.41 -22.69
CA LEU A 14 20.33 2.06 -21.61
C LEU A 14 19.42 3.18 -22.16
N GLN A 15 19.97 4.08 -22.98
CA GLN A 15 19.20 5.17 -23.58
C GLN A 15 18.06 4.65 -24.46
N SER A 16 18.32 3.62 -25.26
CA SER A 16 17.28 2.96 -26.06
C SER A 16 16.18 2.34 -25.20
N ALA A 17 16.52 1.66 -24.10
CA ALA A 17 15.55 1.05 -23.21
C ALA A 17 14.72 2.09 -22.44
N LEU A 18 15.34 3.19 -22.01
CA LEU A 18 14.64 4.32 -21.42
C LEU A 18 13.67 4.98 -22.41
N ALA A 19 14.10 5.18 -23.66
CA ALA A 19 13.28 5.75 -24.73
C ALA A 19 12.11 4.83 -25.12
N SER A 20 12.30 3.51 -25.09
CA SER A 20 11.23 2.54 -25.36
C SER A 20 10.33 2.28 -24.14
N GLY A 21 10.64 2.86 -22.97
CA GLY A 21 9.90 2.64 -21.73
C GLY A 21 10.06 1.24 -21.13
N ASP A 22 11.04 0.46 -21.60
CA ASP A 22 11.34 -0.87 -21.05
C ASP A 22 12.16 -0.71 -19.76
N LEU A 23 11.44 -0.46 -18.66
CA LEU A 23 12.06 -0.22 -17.35
C LEU A 23 12.84 -1.43 -16.83
N GLY A 24 12.45 -2.65 -17.21
CA GLY A 24 13.15 -3.87 -16.80
C GLY A 24 14.53 -3.94 -17.44
N ARG A 25 14.58 -3.76 -18.76
CA ARG A 25 15.85 -3.71 -19.50
C ARG A 25 16.68 -2.49 -19.12
N ALA A 26 16.06 -1.32 -18.95
CA ALA A 26 16.76 -0.11 -18.53
C ALA A 26 17.44 -0.30 -17.17
N LEU A 27 16.73 -0.90 -16.19
CA LEU A 27 17.32 -1.20 -14.89
C LEU A 27 18.48 -2.18 -15.00
N GLN A 28 18.32 -3.26 -15.78
CA GLN A 28 19.39 -4.24 -15.98
C GLN A 28 20.65 -3.60 -16.58
N MET A 29 20.50 -2.77 -17.61
CA MET A 29 21.62 -2.06 -18.23
C MET A 29 22.25 -1.08 -17.26
N ALA A 30 21.44 -0.30 -16.54
CA ALA A 30 21.93 0.67 -15.56
C ALA A 30 22.71 0.00 -14.42
N MET A 31 22.23 -1.13 -13.89
CA MET A 31 22.94 -1.89 -12.86
C MET A 31 24.27 -2.45 -13.38
N SER A 32 24.32 -2.94 -14.62
CA SER A 32 25.56 -3.41 -15.26
C SER A 32 26.60 -2.29 -15.41
N ILE A 33 26.17 -1.09 -15.82
CA ILE A 33 27.04 0.09 -15.92
C ILE A 33 27.58 0.45 -14.53
N VAL A 34 26.72 0.56 -13.52
CA VAL A 34 27.12 0.94 -12.15
C VAL A 34 28.05 -0.10 -11.51
N GLN A 35 27.95 -1.38 -11.88
CA GLN A 35 28.89 -2.40 -11.41
C GLN A 35 30.33 -2.14 -11.87
N GLN A 36 30.52 -1.56 -13.06
CA GLN A 36 31.84 -1.24 -13.60
C GLN A 36 32.25 0.21 -13.31
N GLN A 37 31.28 1.11 -13.26
CA GLN A 37 31.44 2.55 -13.08
C GLN A 37 30.46 3.05 -12.01
N PRO A 38 30.80 2.89 -10.71
CA PRO A 38 29.87 3.21 -9.61
C PRO A 38 29.36 4.66 -9.61
N GLU A 39 30.17 5.60 -10.10
CA GLU A 39 29.84 7.04 -10.15
C GLU A 39 29.14 7.46 -11.46
N HIS A 40 28.75 6.53 -12.33
CA HIS A 40 28.13 6.85 -13.61
C HIS A 40 26.74 7.51 -13.42
N VAL A 41 26.65 8.80 -13.71
CA VAL A 41 25.51 9.66 -13.31
C VAL A 41 24.18 9.23 -13.94
N GLU A 42 24.12 8.99 -15.26
CA GLU A 42 22.84 8.68 -15.94
C GLU A 42 22.29 7.30 -15.56
N ALA A 43 23.18 6.34 -15.33
CA ALA A 43 22.82 5.01 -14.86
C ALA A 43 22.28 5.06 -13.43
N ASN A 44 22.94 5.79 -12.53
CA ASN A 44 22.42 6.03 -11.18
C ASN A 44 21.08 6.79 -11.20
N LEU A 45 20.90 7.76 -12.10
CA LEU A 45 19.62 8.47 -12.25
C LEU A 45 18.49 7.53 -12.72
N ALA A 46 18.78 6.61 -13.64
CA ALA A 46 17.84 5.58 -14.07
C ALA A 46 17.49 4.63 -12.92
N ILE A 47 18.48 4.14 -12.17
CA ILE A 47 18.28 3.30 -10.98
C ILE A 47 17.41 4.04 -9.97
N ALA A 48 17.76 5.28 -9.59
CA ALA A 48 17.02 6.08 -8.63
C ALA A 48 15.52 6.20 -8.99
N LYS A 49 15.23 6.58 -10.25
CA LYS A 49 13.84 6.73 -10.74
C LYS A 49 13.08 5.40 -10.72
N ILE A 50 13.70 4.31 -11.16
CA ILE A 50 13.05 2.99 -11.25
C ILE A 50 12.84 2.41 -9.84
N ARG A 51 13.86 2.46 -8.98
CA ARG A 51 13.80 1.94 -7.60
C ARG A 51 12.82 2.72 -6.73
N LEU A 52 12.73 4.04 -6.88
CA LEU A 52 11.71 4.86 -6.23
C LEU A 52 10.29 4.38 -6.59
N ARG A 53 10.02 4.12 -7.88
CA ARG A 53 8.72 3.58 -8.34
C ARG A 53 8.44 2.16 -7.83
N GLN A 54 9.49 1.36 -7.63
CA GLN A 54 9.38 -0.01 -7.09
C GLN A 54 9.20 -0.04 -5.56
N GLY A 55 9.39 1.08 -4.86
CA GLY A 55 9.38 1.13 -3.40
C GLY A 55 10.69 0.70 -2.74
N LEU A 56 11.76 0.52 -3.52
CA LEU A 56 13.09 0.16 -3.03
C LEU A 56 13.86 1.43 -2.64
N TRP A 57 13.40 2.08 -1.57
CA TRP A 57 13.82 3.43 -1.21
C TRP A 57 15.30 3.55 -0.82
N SER A 58 15.87 2.52 -0.17
CA SER A 58 17.30 2.51 0.20
C SER A 58 18.21 2.50 -1.04
N GLU A 59 17.90 1.65 -2.03
CA GLU A 59 18.63 1.64 -3.30
C GLU A 59 18.41 2.94 -4.08
N ALA A 60 17.18 3.47 -4.07
CA ALA A 60 16.88 4.74 -4.71
C ALA A 60 17.69 5.89 -4.10
N GLU A 61 17.75 5.98 -2.76
CA GLU A 61 18.50 7.01 -2.04
C GLU A 61 20.00 6.93 -2.34
N ALA A 62 20.57 5.72 -2.31
CA ALA A 62 21.99 5.51 -2.60
C ALA A 62 22.34 6.00 -4.02
N ALA A 63 21.53 5.63 -5.02
CA ALA A 63 21.72 6.08 -6.39
C ALA A 63 21.49 7.59 -6.55
N THR A 64 20.45 8.17 -5.92
CA THR A 64 20.19 9.61 -5.93
C THR A 64 21.35 10.40 -5.31
N ARG A 65 21.98 9.88 -4.25
CA ARG A 65 23.13 10.53 -3.60
C ARG A 65 24.34 10.65 -4.55
N VAL A 66 24.61 9.62 -5.35
CA VAL A 66 25.67 9.68 -6.38
C VAL A 66 25.36 10.77 -7.40
N VAL A 67 24.12 10.83 -7.89
CA VAL A 67 23.71 11.87 -8.85
C VAL A 67 23.80 13.27 -8.24
N LEU A 68 23.37 13.43 -6.98
CA LEU A 68 23.39 14.71 -6.29
C LEU A 68 24.82 15.21 -6.04
N ASN A 69 25.76 14.32 -5.72
CA ASN A 69 27.17 14.69 -5.58
C ASN A 69 27.77 15.21 -6.90
N ALA A 70 27.36 14.64 -8.04
CA ALA A 70 27.81 15.09 -9.36
C ALA A 70 27.07 16.35 -9.86
N ARG A 71 25.82 16.56 -9.40
CA ARG A 71 24.94 17.67 -9.79
C ARG A 71 24.31 18.34 -8.55
N PRO A 72 25.11 19.00 -7.70
CA PRO A 72 24.63 19.51 -6.40
C PRO A 72 23.59 20.63 -6.54
N GLU A 73 23.55 21.30 -7.69
CA GLU A 73 22.64 22.41 -7.95
C GLU A 73 21.37 21.98 -8.71
N ASP A 74 21.21 20.71 -9.08
CA ASP A 74 20.03 20.23 -9.81
C ASP A 74 18.83 20.07 -8.86
N ASP A 75 17.95 21.07 -8.89
CA ASP A 75 16.72 21.11 -8.07
C ASP A 75 15.85 19.87 -8.27
N SER A 76 15.85 19.25 -9.45
CA SER A 76 15.03 18.06 -9.72
C SER A 76 15.52 16.85 -8.93
N ILE A 77 16.83 16.75 -8.66
CA ILE A 77 17.44 15.67 -7.89
C ILE A 77 17.19 15.86 -6.39
N LEU A 78 17.22 17.11 -5.90
CA LEU A 78 16.85 17.42 -4.51
C LEU A 78 15.36 17.17 -4.26
N ILE A 79 14.48 17.51 -5.21
CA ILE A 79 13.05 17.16 -5.13
C ILE A 79 12.87 15.63 -5.15
N MET A 80 13.67 14.90 -5.93
CA MET A 80 13.64 13.42 -5.90
C MET A 80 14.07 12.87 -4.54
N MET A 81 15.13 13.43 -3.94
CA MET A 81 15.58 13.08 -2.59
C MET A 81 14.49 13.38 -1.54
N ALA A 82 13.80 14.52 -1.66
CA ALA A 82 12.67 14.87 -0.79
C ALA A 82 11.54 13.82 -0.87
N ASN A 83 11.22 13.36 -2.08
CA ASN A 83 10.22 12.31 -2.29
C ASN A 83 10.67 10.96 -1.70
N ILE A 84 11.96 10.62 -1.80
CA ILE A 84 12.52 9.40 -1.19
C ILE A 84 12.44 9.47 0.34
N HIS A 85 12.88 10.58 0.94
CA HIS A 85 12.75 10.81 2.39
C HIS A 85 11.30 10.72 2.85
N GLY A 86 10.37 11.36 2.14
CA GLY A 86 8.95 11.27 2.43
C GLY A 86 8.36 9.87 2.31
N ALA A 87 8.85 9.06 1.36
CA ALA A 87 8.43 7.66 1.23
C ALA A 87 8.96 6.78 2.37
N ARG A 88 10.09 7.15 2.98
CA ARG A 88 10.69 6.51 4.15
C ARG A 88 10.16 7.04 5.50
N GLY A 89 9.18 7.95 5.48
CA GLY A 89 8.66 8.61 6.69
C GLY A 89 9.60 9.66 7.30
N GLN A 90 10.71 10.00 6.64
CA GLN A 90 11.67 11.02 7.06
C GLN A 90 11.18 12.41 6.61
N THR A 91 10.02 12.81 7.09
CA THR A 91 9.30 13.99 6.57
C THR A 91 10.10 15.28 6.73
N GLU A 92 10.77 15.48 7.87
CA GLU A 92 11.60 16.66 8.14
C GLU A 92 12.76 16.78 7.14
N SER A 93 13.53 15.71 6.94
CA SER A 93 14.62 15.67 5.95
C SER A 93 14.12 15.93 4.52
N GLY A 94 12.90 15.46 4.21
CA GLY A 94 12.26 15.77 2.93
C GLY A 94 11.92 17.24 2.77
N ILE A 95 11.38 17.87 3.82
CA ILE A 95 11.07 19.32 3.84
C ILE A 95 12.34 20.14 3.72
N GLU A 96 13.42 19.77 4.42
CA GLU A 96 14.72 20.44 4.30
C GLU A 96 15.26 20.41 2.87
N CYS A 97 15.11 19.30 2.15
CA CYS A 97 15.47 19.20 0.74
C CYS A 97 14.66 20.19 -0.12
N CYS A 98 13.35 20.30 0.12
CA CYS A 98 12.51 21.29 -0.57
C CYS A 98 12.90 22.73 -0.22
N ASP A 99 13.19 23.02 1.04
CA ASP A 99 13.57 24.36 1.50
C ASP A 99 14.90 24.82 0.90
N GLN A 100 15.85 23.90 0.67
CA GLN A 100 17.09 24.20 -0.07
C GLN A 100 16.83 24.63 -1.52
N VAL A 101 15.87 23.99 -2.19
CA VAL A 101 15.43 24.38 -3.54
C VAL A 101 14.73 25.75 -3.49
N LEU A 102 13.78 25.94 -2.57
CA LEU A 102 13.00 27.17 -2.45
C LEU A 102 13.84 28.38 -2.02
N LYS A 103 14.95 28.17 -1.30
CA LYS A 103 15.90 29.25 -0.97
C LYS A 103 16.60 29.80 -2.22
N ARG A 104 16.84 28.95 -3.22
CA ARG A 104 17.50 29.33 -4.49
C ARG A 104 16.48 29.81 -5.52
N ASN A 105 15.35 29.11 -5.61
CA ASN A 105 14.25 29.42 -6.49
C ASN A 105 12.92 29.37 -5.71
N PRO A 106 12.47 30.51 -5.14
CA PRO A 106 11.22 30.58 -4.38
C PRO A 106 9.97 30.20 -5.20
N GLY A 107 10.03 30.27 -6.53
CA GLY A 107 8.95 29.94 -7.44
C GLY A 107 9.00 28.52 -8.00
N ALA A 108 9.87 27.64 -7.49
CA ALA A 108 9.98 26.27 -7.96
C ALA A 108 8.72 25.45 -7.63
N THR A 109 7.74 25.42 -8.56
CA THR A 109 6.45 24.73 -8.40
C THR A 109 6.61 23.28 -7.94
N GLY A 110 7.57 22.55 -8.50
CA GLY A 110 7.84 21.16 -8.10
C GLY A 110 8.24 21.02 -6.62
N ALA A 111 9.02 21.96 -6.09
CA ALA A 111 9.40 21.97 -4.68
C ALA A 111 8.24 22.42 -3.79
N LEU A 112 7.46 23.42 -4.20
CA LEU A 112 6.25 23.86 -3.49
C LEU A 112 5.24 22.71 -3.33
N VAL A 113 4.93 22.01 -4.42
CA VAL A 113 4.00 20.87 -4.42
C VAL A 113 4.54 19.69 -3.61
N THR A 114 5.84 19.37 -3.73
CA THR A 114 6.45 18.28 -2.95
C THR A 114 6.47 18.61 -1.46
N ARG A 115 6.82 19.84 -1.08
CA ARG A 115 6.79 20.31 0.31
C ARG A 115 5.39 20.26 0.88
N ALA A 116 4.39 20.74 0.13
CA ALA A 116 2.99 20.65 0.54
C ALA A 116 2.54 19.19 0.73
N GLN A 117 3.00 18.26 -0.13
CA GLN A 117 2.68 16.85 -0.01
C GLN A 117 3.26 16.23 1.26
N LEU A 118 4.47 16.62 1.65
CA LEU A 118 5.12 16.20 2.89
C LEU A 118 4.41 16.77 4.12
N LEU A 119 4.04 18.05 4.09
CA LEU A 119 3.30 18.73 5.16
C LEU A 119 1.91 18.15 5.37
N GLU A 120 1.18 17.87 4.29
CA GLU A 120 -0.13 17.22 4.39
C GLU A 120 -0.02 15.84 5.04
N ARG A 121 1.05 15.10 4.73
CA ARG A 121 1.34 13.79 5.32
C ARG A 121 1.81 13.85 6.77
N SER A 122 2.38 14.95 7.24
CA SER A 122 2.63 15.15 8.68
C SER A 122 1.43 15.76 9.42
N GLY A 123 0.34 16.08 8.71
CA GLY A 123 -0.86 16.70 9.27
C GLY A 123 -0.81 18.23 9.37
N ASP A 124 0.29 18.87 8.95
CA ASP A 124 0.40 20.34 8.87
C ASP A 124 -0.28 20.88 7.60
N VAL A 125 -1.59 20.69 7.54
CA VAL A 125 -2.43 21.05 6.41
C VAL A 125 -2.54 22.56 6.19
N VAL A 126 -2.24 23.38 7.20
CA VAL A 126 -2.28 24.83 7.09
C VAL A 126 -1.06 25.32 6.32
N GLU A 127 0.15 24.87 6.68
CA GLU A 127 1.36 25.20 5.93
C GLU A 127 1.37 24.54 4.54
N ALA A 128 0.76 23.36 4.40
CA ALA A 128 0.57 22.72 3.10
C ALA A 128 -0.27 23.60 2.15
N ILE A 129 -1.41 24.15 2.61
CA ILE A 129 -2.23 25.06 1.80
C ILE A 129 -1.46 26.35 1.49
N LYS A 130 -0.75 26.94 2.45
CA LYS A 130 0.07 28.14 2.19
C LYS A 130 1.12 27.93 1.10
N ALA A 131 1.75 26.76 1.07
CA ALA A 131 2.71 26.40 0.02
C ALA A 131 2.04 26.25 -1.36
N LEU A 132 0.76 25.85 -1.38
CA LEU A 132 -0.03 25.71 -2.61
C LEU A 132 -0.69 27.03 -3.04
N ASP A 133 -1.03 27.95 -2.14
CA ASP A 133 -1.66 29.25 -2.46
C ASP A 133 -0.67 30.30 -3.01
N ARG A 134 0.44 29.82 -3.57
CA ARG A 134 1.48 30.60 -4.21
C ARG A 134 1.07 30.90 -5.66
N PRO A 135 1.31 32.12 -6.18
CA PRO A 135 1.00 32.47 -7.57
C PRO A 135 1.66 31.55 -8.61
N GLU A 136 2.78 30.93 -8.25
CA GLU A 136 3.53 30.00 -9.10
C GLU A 136 2.89 28.60 -9.21
N VAL A 137 1.83 28.32 -8.44
CA VAL A 137 1.08 27.06 -8.45
C VAL A 137 -0.34 27.36 -8.93
N PRO A 138 -0.70 27.04 -10.19
CA PRO A 138 -2.03 27.34 -10.73
C PRO A 138 -3.16 26.73 -9.90
N ASP A 139 -4.27 27.44 -9.76
CA ASP A 139 -5.44 26.96 -8.99
C ASP A 139 -6.03 25.69 -9.63
N ALA A 140 -6.19 25.70 -10.95
CA ALA A 140 -6.69 24.59 -11.75
C ALA A 140 -5.62 23.52 -12.10
N ASP A 141 -4.44 23.55 -11.47
CA ASP A 141 -3.45 22.48 -11.64
C ASP A 141 -3.98 21.18 -11.00
N PRO A 142 -4.14 20.08 -11.76
CA PRO A 142 -4.77 18.87 -11.24
C PRO A 142 -3.98 18.17 -10.12
N VAL A 143 -2.65 18.34 -10.03
CA VAL A 143 -1.83 17.71 -8.98
C VAL A 143 -1.93 18.52 -7.68
N ALA A 144 -1.70 19.83 -7.78
CA ALA A 144 -1.78 20.76 -6.66
C ALA A 144 -3.20 20.86 -6.12
N GLY A 145 -4.22 20.98 -6.99
CA GLY A 145 -5.61 21.06 -6.58
C GLY A 145 -6.12 19.79 -5.88
N MET A 146 -5.67 18.60 -6.30
CA MET A 146 -5.93 17.36 -5.56
C MET A 146 -5.36 17.41 -4.13
N LEU A 147 -4.17 17.98 -3.96
CA LEU A 147 -3.54 18.14 -2.65
C LEU A 147 -4.24 19.22 -1.80
N ARG A 148 -4.61 20.36 -2.40
CA ARG A 148 -5.43 21.41 -1.76
C ARG A 148 -6.74 20.82 -1.24
N ALA A 149 -7.45 20.07 -2.09
CA ALA A 149 -8.70 19.42 -1.73
C ALA A 149 -8.54 18.42 -0.57
N ARG A 150 -7.45 17.63 -0.54
CA ARG A 150 -7.11 16.76 0.60
C ARG A 150 -6.93 17.55 1.89
N CYS A 151 -6.15 18.63 1.87
CA CYS A 151 -5.97 19.50 3.03
C CYS A 151 -7.30 20.09 3.50
N LEU A 152 -8.15 20.57 2.58
CA LEU A 152 -9.47 21.11 2.89
C LEU A 152 -10.41 20.05 3.51
N ILE A 153 -10.38 18.81 3.01
CA ILE A 153 -11.13 17.69 3.60
C ILE A 153 -10.65 17.40 5.02
N GLN A 154 -9.33 17.41 5.27
CA GLN A 154 -8.79 17.24 6.62
C GLN A 154 -9.24 18.37 7.57
N GLN A 155 -9.33 19.61 7.06
CA GLN A 155 -9.88 20.76 7.79
C GLN A 155 -11.42 20.81 7.87
N LYS A 156 -12.11 19.76 7.40
CA LYS A 156 -13.58 19.67 7.33
C LYS A 156 -14.25 20.74 6.45
N GLN A 157 -13.48 21.39 5.57
CA GLN A 157 -13.98 22.36 4.59
C GLN A 157 -14.41 21.65 3.30
N HIS A 158 -15.33 20.70 3.43
CA HIS A 158 -15.69 19.77 2.34
C HIS A 158 -16.30 20.48 1.11
N THR A 159 -17.13 21.50 1.30
CA THR A 159 -17.72 22.28 0.18
C THR A 159 -16.64 22.98 -0.65
N LYS A 160 -15.66 23.61 -0.01
CA LYS A 160 -14.52 24.23 -0.74
C LYS A 160 -13.66 23.18 -1.44
N ALA A 161 -13.51 22.00 -0.85
CA ALA A 161 -12.81 20.91 -1.52
C ALA A 161 -13.52 20.50 -2.82
N VAL A 162 -14.86 20.45 -2.83
CA VAL A 162 -15.65 20.21 -4.04
C VAL A 162 -15.40 21.29 -5.09
N GLU A 163 -15.45 22.57 -4.71
CA GLU A 163 -15.19 23.71 -5.61
C GLU A 163 -13.81 23.60 -6.29
N VAL A 164 -12.75 23.36 -5.52
CA VAL A 164 -11.38 23.17 -6.05
C VAL A 164 -11.32 21.98 -7.02
N LEU A 165 -12.01 20.89 -6.70
CA LEU A 165 -12.01 19.69 -7.54
C LEU A 165 -12.78 19.91 -8.85
N ASP A 166 -13.88 20.67 -8.82
CA ASP A 166 -14.62 21.05 -10.03
C ASP A 166 -13.80 21.93 -10.96
N GLU A 167 -13.08 22.92 -10.40
CA GLU A 167 -12.13 23.73 -11.16
C GLU A 167 -11.04 22.87 -11.82
N CYS A 168 -10.44 21.94 -11.06
CA CYS A 168 -9.44 21.02 -11.60
C CYS A 168 -10.00 20.12 -12.71
N LEU A 169 -11.22 19.57 -12.51
CA LEU A 169 -11.88 18.69 -13.47
C LEU A 169 -12.27 19.40 -14.77
N SER A 170 -12.43 20.73 -14.73
CA SER A 170 -12.66 21.58 -15.91
C SER A 170 -11.40 21.88 -16.74
N SER A 171 -10.21 21.49 -16.25
CA SER A 171 -8.93 21.74 -16.92
C SER A 171 -8.81 20.96 -18.24
N TRP A 172 -8.48 21.67 -19.32
CA TRP A 172 -8.23 21.08 -20.65
C TRP A 172 -7.15 19.99 -20.61
N SER A 173 -6.20 20.06 -19.67
CA SER A 173 -5.13 19.08 -19.50
C SER A 173 -5.65 17.68 -19.16
N LEU A 174 -6.88 17.56 -18.65
CA LEU A 174 -7.53 16.31 -18.29
C LEU A 174 -8.41 15.71 -19.40
N GLU A 175 -8.54 16.39 -20.56
CA GLU A 175 -9.30 15.87 -21.70
C GLU A 175 -8.54 14.75 -22.44
N ALA A 176 -7.21 14.73 -22.34
CA ALA A 176 -6.39 13.72 -23.00
C ALA A 176 -6.60 12.32 -22.40
N PRO A 177 -6.64 11.25 -23.21
CA PRO A 177 -6.78 9.88 -22.70
C PRO A 177 -5.70 9.47 -21.68
N ALA A 178 -4.47 10.01 -21.82
CA ALA A 178 -3.38 9.76 -20.89
C ALA A 178 -3.66 10.30 -19.46
N ALA A 179 -4.58 11.26 -19.32
CA ALA A 179 -4.96 11.84 -18.04
C ALA A 179 -6.10 11.09 -17.34
N ALA A 180 -6.64 10.01 -17.93
CA ALA A 180 -7.77 9.25 -17.38
C ALA A 180 -7.55 8.82 -15.92
N GLY A 181 -6.34 8.35 -15.59
CA GLY A 181 -6.00 7.96 -14.21
C GLY A 181 -5.95 9.14 -13.24
N GLN A 182 -5.55 10.33 -13.69
CA GLN A 182 -5.57 11.54 -12.86
C GLN A 182 -7.00 12.04 -12.65
N ARG A 183 -7.81 12.06 -13.71
CA ARG A 183 -9.23 12.40 -13.66
C ARG A 183 -10.01 11.46 -12.73
N ALA A 184 -9.74 10.15 -12.79
CA ALA A 184 -10.34 9.17 -11.88
C ALA A 184 -10.01 9.46 -10.41
N ARG A 185 -8.77 9.83 -10.09
CA ARG A 185 -8.36 10.17 -8.71
C ARG A 185 -9.05 11.43 -8.19
N LEU A 186 -9.19 12.46 -9.03
CA LEU A 186 -9.93 13.67 -8.69
C LEU A 186 -11.41 13.38 -8.43
N LEU A 187 -12.06 12.59 -9.29
CA LEU A 187 -13.46 12.19 -9.11
C LEU A 187 -13.67 11.37 -7.84
N LEU A 188 -12.77 10.44 -7.50
CA LEU A 188 -12.87 9.69 -6.24
C LEU A 188 -12.64 10.57 -5.01
N LEU A 189 -11.78 11.58 -5.10
CA LEU A 189 -11.61 12.55 -4.02
C LEU A 189 -12.84 13.45 -3.88
N LYS A 190 -13.48 13.81 -4.99
CA LYS A 190 -14.72 14.58 -5.02
C LYS A 190 -15.88 13.78 -4.43
N ALA A 191 -15.97 12.49 -4.77
CA ALA A 191 -16.91 11.56 -4.17
C ALA A 191 -16.77 11.50 -2.65
N LYS A 192 -15.54 11.49 -2.14
CA LYS A 192 -15.27 11.56 -0.68
C LYS A 192 -15.73 12.88 -0.06
N ALA A 193 -15.58 14.01 -0.77
CA ALA A 193 -16.05 15.30 -0.28
C ALA A 193 -17.59 15.38 -0.28
N HIS A 194 -18.25 14.88 -1.33
CA HIS A 194 -19.71 14.79 -1.41
C HIS A 194 -20.31 13.87 -0.36
N ASP A 195 -19.70 12.70 -0.11
CA ASP A 195 -20.09 11.80 0.99
C ASP A 195 -20.05 12.52 2.34
N ALA A 196 -19.01 13.31 2.60
CA ALA A 196 -18.85 14.03 3.85
C ALA A 196 -19.88 15.16 4.07
N ILE A 197 -20.52 15.67 3.02
CA ILE A 197 -21.59 16.68 3.10
C ILE A 197 -23.00 16.09 2.90
N GLY A 198 -23.12 14.76 2.86
CA GLY A 198 -24.41 14.07 2.74
C GLY A 198 -24.98 13.98 1.32
N GLN A 199 -24.20 14.32 0.29
CA GLN A 199 -24.57 14.21 -1.12
C GLN A 199 -24.21 12.82 -1.66
N TYR A 200 -24.91 11.80 -1.16
CA TYR A 200 -24.56 10.40 -1.43
C TYR A 200 -24.76 9.97 -2.88
N ASP A 201 -25.72 10.56 -3.58
CA ASP A 201 -25.98 10.28 -5.00
C ASP A 201 -24.84 10.77 -5.89
N ASP A 202 -24.42 12.00 -5.67
CA ASP A 202 -23.30 12.60 -6.40
C ASP A 202 -22.01 11.85 -6.09
N ALA A 203 -21.79 11.50 -4.82
CA ALA A 203 -20.65 10.68 -4.42
C ALA A 203 -20.59 9.33 -5.14
N PHE A 204 -21.72 8.64 -5.23
CA PHE A 204 -21.78 7.34 -5.92
C PHE A 204 -21.59 7.51 -7.44
N ALA A 205 -22.21 8.52 -8.05
CA ALA A 205 -22.09 8.80 -9.48
C ALA A 205 -20.63 9.13 -9.87
N GLU A 206 -19.94 9.93 -9.07
CA GLU A 206 -18.54 10.31 -9.31
C GLU A 206 -17.58 9.13 -9.15
N ALA A 207 -17.76 8.30 -8.11
CA ALA A 207 -16.98 7.07 -7.95
C ALA A 207 -17.20 6.10 -9.12
N THR A 208 -18.45 5.98 -9.61
CA THR A 208 -18.79 5.17 -10.77
C THR A 208 -18.12 5.69 -12.03
N ALA A 209 -18.21 7.00 -12.30
CA ALA A 209 -17.55 7.64 -13.43
C ALA A 209 -16.03 7.46 -13.37
N ALA A 210 -15.43 7.59 -12.19
CA ALA A 210 -13.99 7.39 -12.00
C ALA A 210 -13.53 5.97 -12.39
N LYS A 211 -14.25 4.94 -11.95
CA LYS A 211 -13.91 3.54 -12.23
C LYS A 211 -14.04 3.19 -13.71
N GLN A 212 -14.99 3.81 -14.41
CA GLN A 212 -15.17 3.64 -15.86
C GLN A 212 -14.05 4.27 -16.70
N LEU A 213 -13.26 5.20 -16.15
CA LEU A 213 -12.15 5.84 -16.88
C LEU A 213 -10.91 4.95 -17.00
N THR A 214 -10.73 3.96 -16.13
CA THR A 214 -9.55 3.08 -16.13
C THR A 214 -9.95 1.60 -16.07
N PRO A 215 -10.76 1.14 -17.05
CA PRO A 215 -11.29 -0.21 -17.02
C PRO A 215 -10.17 -1.22 -17.24
N VAL A 216 -10.10 -2.19 -16.34
CA VAL A 216 -9.25 -3.38 -16.47
C VAL A 216 -10.20 -4.59 -16.48
N PRO A 217 -10.07 -5.51 -17.44
CA PRO A 217 -10.87 -6.73 -17.45
C PRO A 217 -10.71 -7.50 -16.16
N PHE A 218 -11.83 -7.89 -15.57
CA PHE A 218 -11.92 -8.81 -14.44
C PHE A 218 -12.76 -9.99 -14.89
N ASP A 219 -12.27 -11.21 -14.64
CA ASP A 219 -13.03 -12.44 -14.87
C ASP A 219 -13.49 -13.01 -13.52
N PRO A 220 -14.77 -12.83 -13.15
CA PRO A 220 -15.35 -13.41 -11.94
C PRO A 220 -15.15 -14.91 -11.82
N SER A 221 -15.25 -15.65 -12.93
CA SER A 221 -15.16 -17.12 -12.92
C SER A 221 -13.73 -17.57 -12.67
N ALA A 222 -12.74 -16.88 -13.27
CA ALA A 222 -11.34 -17.13 -12.99
C ALA A 222 -10.99 -16.81 -11.52
N TYR A 223 -11.55 -15.73 -10.96
CA TYR A 223 -11.34 -15.36 -9.55
C TYR A 223 -11.88 -16.44 -8.59
N VAL A 224 -13.07 -16.98 -8.85
CA VAL A 224 -13.62 -18.10 -8.07
C VAL A 224 -12.76 -19.35 -8.23
N ALA A 225 -12.34 -19.67 -9.46
CA ALA A 225 -11.49 -20.83 -9.74
C ALA A 225 -10.12 -20.74 -9.05
N GLU A 226 -9.52 -19.54 -8.92
CA GLU A 226 -8.30 -19.32 -8.14
C GLU A 226 -8.51 -19.69 -6.66
N VAL A 227 -9.64 -19.29 -6.07
CA VAL A 227 -9.98 -19.62 -4.68
C VAL A 227 -10.24 -21.11 -4.53
N ASP A 228 -10.95 -21.73 -5.47
CA ASP A 228 -11.17 -23.18 -5.47
C ASP A 228 -9.83 -23.95 -5.58
N GLN A 229 -8.88 -23.47 -6.40
CA GLN A 229 -7.54 -24.05 -6.49
C GLN A 229 -6.76 -23.94 -5.18
N LEU A 230 -6.86 -22.82 -4.45
CA LEU A 230 -6.26 -22.68 -3.13
C LEU A 230 -6.86 -23.69 -2.14
N ILE A 231 -8.20 -23.77 -2.08
CA ILE A 231 -8.92 -24.69 -1.21
C ILE A 231 -8.53 -26.15 -1.50
N GLN A 232 -8.48 -26.54 -2.78
CA GLN A 232 -8.12 -27.89 -3.21
C GLN A 232 -6.64 -28.23 -3.00
N THR A 233 -5.75 -27.24 -3.11
CA THR A 233 -4.29 -27.45 -3.00
C THR A 233 -3.83 -27.54 -1.56
N PHE A 234 -4.52 -26.89 -0.64
CA PHE A 234 -4.10 -26.79 0.76
C PHE A 234 -5.09 -27.53 1.65
N THR A 235 -4.92 -28.84 1.76
CA THR A 235 -5.68 -29.69 2.68
C THR A 235 -4.92 -29.92 3.99
N ALA A 236 -5.61 -30.39 5.04
CA ALA A 236 -4.97 -30.72 6.32
C ALA A 236 -3.80 -31.72 6.17
N ASP A 237 -3.89 -32.66 5.23
CA ASP A 237 -2.83 -33.64 4.95
C ASP A 237 -1.61 -33.04 4.22
N GLN A 238 -1.82 -31.99 3.43
CA GLN A 238 -0.73 -31.30 2.73
C GLN A 238 -0.03 -30.28 3.61
N ILE A 239 -0.77 -29.68 4.55
CA ILE A 239 -0.28 -28.70 5.52
C ILE A 239 0.12 -29.42 6.81
N GLN A 240 0.83 -30.56 6.67
CA GLN A 240 1.43 -31.21 7.82
C GLN A 240 2.50 -30.26 8.39
N PRO A 241 2.39 -29.91 9.69
CA PRO A 241 3.38 -29.07 10.34
C PRO A 241 4.76 -29.72 10.22
N LEU A 242 5.79 -28.91 9.99
CA LEU A 242 7.13 -29.36 10.34
C LEU A 242 7.18 -29.58 11.86
N PRO A 243 7.95 -30.56 12.37
CA PRO A 243 8.21 -30.64 13.81
C PRO A 243 8.72 -29.29 14.31
N GLU A 244 8.29 -28.91 15.53
CA GLU A 244 8.36 -27.60 16.22
C GLU A 244 9.70 -26.83 16.20
N TYR A 245 10.76 -27.35 15.59
CA TYR A 245 12.08 -26.75 15.62
C TYR A 245 12.22 -25.56 14.66
N ALA A 246 11.84 -24.39 15.19
CA ALA A 246 12.36 -23.04 14.97
C ALA A 246 12.77 -22.69 13.52
N ALA A 247 11.80 -22.27 12.71
CA ALA A 247 12.11 -21.52 11.49
C ALA A 247 12.55 -20.08 11.80
N SER A 248 12.14 -19.54 12.96
CA SER A 248 12.47 -18.20 13.44
C SER A 248 12.47 -18.13 14.97
N GLU A 249 13.33 -17.29 15.54
CA GLU A 249 13.27 -16.86 16.94
C GLU A 249 12.28 -15.71 17.16
N ALA A 250 11.91 -14.99 16.10
CA ALA A 250 10.91 -13.93 16.14
C ALA A 250 9.49 -14.49 16.03
N GLN A 251 8.55 -13.83 16.72
CA GLN A 251 7.14 -14.07 16.54
C GLN A 251 6.65 -13.37 15.26
N HIS A 252 5.81 -14.07 14.49
CA HIS A 252 5.18 -13.51 13.31
C HIS A 252 3.67 -13.40 13.51
N VAL A 253 3.15 -12.19 13.36
CA VAL A 253 1.72 -11.86 13.42
C VAL A 253 1.29 -11.43 12.02
N PHE A 254 0.31 -12.14 11.45
CA PHE A 254 -0.28 -11.78 10.16
C PHE A 254 -1.69 -11.26 10.36
N ILE A 255 -1.94 -10.05 9.87
CA ILE A 255 -3.28 -9.47 9.84
C ILE A 255 -3.89 -9.77 8.48
N ALA A 256 -5.06 -10.40 8.49
CA ALA A 256 -5.83 -10.76 7.31
C ALA A 256 -7.27 -10.25 7.42
N GLY A 257 -7.91 -9.99 6.28
CA GLY A 257 -9.26 -9.47 6.22
C GLY A 257 -9.51 -8.72 4.92
N MET A 258 -10.77 -8.40 4.65
CA MET A 258 -11.12 -7.57 3.50
C MET A 258 -10.45 -6.19 3.60
N PRO A 259 -10.07 -5.54 2.48
CA PRO A 259 -9.73 -4.12 2.52
C PRO A 259 -10.84 -3.34 3.22
N ARG A 260 -10.48 -2.34 4.03
CA ARG A 260 -11.43 -1.49 4.79
C ARG A 260 -12.19 -2.19 5.93
N SER A 261 -11.79 -3.40 6.34
CA SER A 261 -12.35 -4.10 7.52
C SER A 261 -11.68 -3.75 8.85
N GLY A 262 -10.64 -2.90 8.86
CA GLY A 262 -9.93 -2.50 10.09
C GLY A 262 -8.50 -3.05 10.19
N THR A 263 -8.02 -3.79 9.20
CA THR A 263 -6.65 -4.35 9.17
C THR A 263 -5.55 -3.34 9.50
N THR A 264 -5.54 -2.17 8.86
CA THR A 264 -4.55 -1.11 9.14
C THR A 264 -4.63 -0.58 10.58
N LEU A 265 -5.82 -0.50 11.16
CA LEU A 265 -6.01 0.01 12.53
C LEU A 265 -5.42 -0.97 13.55
N VAL A 266 -5.65 -2.27 13.36
CA VAL A 266 -5.03 -3.33 14.17
C VAL A 266 -3.51 -3.31 14.02
N GLU A 267 -3.00 -3.15 12.80
CA GLU A 267 -1.57 -3.04 12.55
C GLU A 267 -0.96 -1.87 13.33
N GLN A 268 -1.58 -0.69 13.26
CA GLN A 268 -1.09 0.49 13.99
C GLN A 268 -1.12 0.32 15.51
N ILE A 269 -2.13 -0.35 16.06
CA ILE A 269 -2.21 -0.64 17.49
C ILE A 269 -0.97 -1.43 17.93
N LEU A 270 -0.60 -2.47 17.16
CA LEU A 270 0.55 -3.30 17.46
C LEU A 270 1.87 -2.59 17.14
N ASP A 271 1.95 -1.84 16.04
CA ASP A 271 3.15 -1.09 15.66
C ASP A 271 3.52 0.01 16.66
N ALA A 272 2.55 0.53 17.41
CA ALA A 272 2.81 1.48 18.49
C ALA A 272 3.51 0.84 19.71
N HIS A 273 3.53 -0.49 19.80
CA HIS A 273 4.18 -1.24 20.88
C HIS A 273 5.71 -1.28 20.69
N PRO A 274 6.52 -1.07 21.73
CA PRO A 274 7.99 -1.02 21.62
C PRO A 274 8.65 -2.31 21.14
N GLU A 275 8.02 -3.46 21.42
CA GLU A 275 8.56 -4.79 21.08
C GLU A 275 7.90 -5.39 19.83
N ALA A 276 7.15 -4.59 19.06
CA ALA A 276 6.55 -5.04 17.80
C ALA A 276 6.85 -4.05 16.68
N VAL A 277 6.99 -4.57 15.45
CA VAL A 277 7.24 -3.77 14.27
C VAL A 277 6.20 -4.12 13.21
N GLY A 278 5.34 -3.17 12.90
CA GLY A 278 4.47 -3.17 11.73
C GLY A 278 5.29 -3.04 10.46
N VAL A 279 5.32 -4.11 9.67
CA VAL A 279 6.04 -4.13 8.38
C VAL A 279 5.17 -3.70 7.20
N GLY A 280 3.91 -3.32 7.46
CA GLY A 280 2.98 -2.87 6.44
C GLY A 280 2.68 -3.93 5.39
N GLU A 281 2.43 -3.44 4.17
CA GLU A 281 2.18 -4.27 2.99
C GLU A 281 3.49 -4.75 2.37
N ALA A 282 4.32 -5.39 3.19
CA ALA A 282 5.55 -6.05 2.78
C ALA A 282 5.23 -7.15 1.73
N LYS A 283 5.90 -7.12 0.57
CA LYS A 283 5.53 -7.92 -0.63
C LYS A 283 6.30 -9.23 -0.74
N GLU A 284 7.19 -9.51 0.18
CA GLU A 284 8.23 -10.54 0.07
C GLU A 284 7.60 -11.94 -0.02
N LEU A 285 6.55 -12.20 0.77
CA LEU A 285 5.79 -13.46 0.68
C LEU A 285 5.02 -13.59 -0.64
N HIS A 286 4.46 -12.50 -1.17
CA HIS A 286 3.81 -12.50 -2.48
C HIS A 286 4.83 -12.78 -3.60
N ILE A 287 5.99 -12.11 -3.55
CA ILE A 287 7.09 -12.35 -4.49
C ILE A 287 7.57 -13.80 -4.39
N CYS A 288 7.73 -14.34 -3.17
CA CYS A 288 8.05 -15.74 -2.93
C CYS A 288 7.05 -16.67 -3.59
N ALA A 289 5.75 -16.52 -3.32
CA ALA A 289 4.69 -17.33 -3.92
C ALA A 289 4.71 -17.28 -5.46
N SER A 290 4.85 -16.10 -6.05
CA SER A 290 4.90 -15.91 -7.51
C SER A 290 6.11 -16.56 -8.18
N ARG A 291 7.23 -16.71 -7.45
CA ARG A 291 8.48 -17.29 -7.96
C ARG A 291 8.68 -18.74 -7.51
N LEU A 292 7.79 -19.25 -6.66
CA LEU A 292 7.98 -20.51 -5.95
C LEU A 292 8.25 -21.66 -6.91
N GLN A 293 7.49 -21.74 -8.00
CA GLN A 293 7.67 -22.73 -9.06
C GLN A 293 9.13 -22.77 -9.56
N ASN A 294 9.69 -21.60 -9.88
CA ASN A 294 11.05 -21.48 -10.38
C ASN A 294 12.10 -21.77 -9.30
N ILE A 295 11.84 -21.33 -8.06
CA ILE A 295 12.74 -21.56 -6.92
C ILE A 295 12.93 -23.05 -6.67
N ILE A 296 11.84 -23.83 -6.74
CA ILE A 296 11.87 -25.27 -6.41
C ILE A 296 11.98 -26.17 -7.64
N GLY A 297 11.99 -25.59 -8.85
CA GLY A 297 12.01 -26.35 -10.11
C GLY A 297 10.75 -27.20 -10.35
N ALA A 298 9.59 -26.74 -9.89
CA ALA A 298 8.32 -27.48 -10.05
C ALA A 298 7.73 -27.31 -11.47
N TRP A 299 7.04 -28.34 -11.94
CA TRP A 299 6.32 -28.32 -13.21
C TRP A 299 4.95 -27.62 -13.12
N THR A 300 4.35 -27.60 -11.93
CA THR A 300 3.06 -26.96 -11.67
C THR A 300 3.26 -25.51 -11.21
N PRO A 301 2.35 -24.58 -11.55
CA PRO A 301 2.41 -23.21 -11.06
C PRO A 301 1.88 -23.09 -9.62
N TRP A 302 1.96 -21.87 -9.06
CA TRP A 302 1.22 -21.53 -7.85
C TRP A 302 -0.30 -21.71 -8.07
N PRO A 303 -1.06 -22.22 -7.10
CA PRO A 303 -0.63 -22.67 -5.77
C PRO A 303 -0.07 -24.10 -5.73
N SER A 304 -0.35 -24.93 -6.73
CA SER A 304 -0.06 -26.37 -6.70
C SER A 304 1.43 -26.75 -6.56
N CYS A 305 2.35 -25.83 -6.88
CA CYS A 305 3.79 -26.02 -6.69
C CYS A 305 4.20 -26.21 -5.22
N VAL A 306 3.40 -25.77 -4.24
CA VAL A 306 3.71 -25.92 -2.81
C VAL A 306 3.92 -27.37 -2.37
N ASN A 307 3.35 -28.33 -3.10
CA ASN A 307 3.55 -29.76 -2.84
C ASN A 307 5.01 -30.20 -2.96
N GLY A 308 5.85 -29.44 -3.68
CA GLY A 308 7.29 -29.67 -3.77
C GLY A 308 8.11 -29.09 -2.62
N LEU A 309 7.49 -28.40 -1.64
CA LEU A 309 8.20 -27.74 -0.56
C LEU A 309 8.67 -28.72 0.52
N THR A 310 9.97 -29.04 0.46
CA THR A 310 10.69 -29.77 1.50
C THR A 310 10.88 -28.92 2.77
N ALA A 311 11.18 -29.58 3.89
CA ALA A 311 11.49 -28.91 5.15
C ALA A 311 12.64 -27.91 5.05
N ASP A 312 13.69 -28.26 4.30
CA ASP A 312 14.85 -27.38 4.09
C ASP A 312 14.49 -26.13 3.31
N LEU A 313 13.69 -26.26 2.24
CA LEU A 313 13.24 -25.13 1.45
C LEU A 313 12.34 -24.19 2.26
N ARG A 314 11.43 -24.75 3.08
CA ARG A 314 10.60 -23.94 3.98
C ARG A 314 11.47 -23.10 4.93
N ARG A 315 12.50 -23.69 5.55
CA ARG A 315 13.45 -22.96 6.41
C ARG A 315 14.20 -21.85 5.66
N GLN A 316 14.68 -22.13 4.45
CA GLN A 316 15.39 -21.14 3.63
C GLN A 316 14.49 -19.97 3.21
N LEU A 317 13.23 -20.26 2.86
CA LEU A 317 12.26 -19.23 2.49
C LEU A 317 11.86 -18.37 3.70
N ALA A 318 11.67 -18.97 4.88
CA ALA A 318 11.42 -18.24 6.12
C ALA A 318 12.59 -17.29 6.47
N ALA A 319 13.83 -17.78 6.43
CA ALA A 319 15.01 -16.94 6.68
C ALA A 319 15.19 -15.84 5.62
N SER A 320 14.84 -16.12 4.36
CA SER A 320 14.89 -15.13 3.27
C SER A 320 13.84 -14.03 3.45
N TYR A 321 12.66 -14.36 3.97
CA TYR A 321 11.63 -13.38 4.31
C TYR A 321 12.13 -12.39 5.37
N GLU A 322 12.68 -12.89 6.48
CA GLU A 322 13.22 -12.04 7.56
C GLU A 322 14.41 -11.21 7.11
N HIS A 323 15.32 -11.83 6.34
CA HIS A 323 16.45 -11.09 5.78
C HIS A 323 15.98 -9.93 4.90
N ALA A 324 14.94 -10.15 4.09
CA ALA A 324 14.38 -9.09 3.26
C ALA A 324 13.76 -7.96 4.10
N LEU A 325 13.07 -8.27 5.21
CA LEU A 325 12.57 -7.23 6.14
C LEU A 325 13.71 -6.35 6.68
N LEU A 326 14.82 -6.95 7.11
CA LEU A 326 15.99 -6.21 7.58
C LEU A 326 16.60 -5.34 6.46
N GLN A 327 16.67 -5.84 5.22
CA GLN A 327 17.14 -5.06 4.06
C GLN A 327 16.22 -3.88 3.71
N HIS A 328 14.93 -4.01 4.01
CA HIS A 328 13.97 -2.90 3.91
C HIS A 328 14.10 -1.87 5.04
N GLY A 329 14.99 -2.10 6.00
CA GLY A 329 15.29 -1.19 7.10
C GLY A 329 14.35 -1.33 8.29
N PHE A 330 13.56 -2.41 8.37
CA PHE A 330 12.84 -2.74 9.58
C PHE A 330 13.82 -3.19 10.66
N GLU A 331 13.64 -2.68 11.87
CA GLU A 331 14.47 -3.06 13.00
C GLU A 331 14.22 -4.53 13.37
N SER A 332 15.26 -5.20 13.83
CA SER A 332 15.09 -6.54 14.38
C SER A 332 14.19 -6.46 15.60
N SER A 333 13.09 -7.19 15.57
CA SER A 333 12.09 -7.19 16.62
C SER A 333 11.72 -8.60 17.05
N ASN A 334 11.25 -8.73 18.28
CA ASN A 334 10.69 -9.97 18.78
C ASN A 334 9.35 -10.30 18.11
N CYS A 335 8.66 -9.31 17.53
CA CYS A 335 7.35 -9.48 16.90
C CYS A 335 7.24 -8.68 15.61
N TYR A 336 7.19 -9.38 14.46
CA TYR A 336 6.87 -8.76 13.18
C TYR A 336 5.36 -8.83 12.92
N VAL A 337 4.76 -7.68 12.60
CA VAL A 337 3.34 -7.55 12.31
C VAL A 337 3.18 -7.22 10.84
N ASN A 338 2.81 -8.24 10.06
CA ASN A 338 2.58 -8.09 8.63
C ASN A 338 1.09 -7.89 8.35
N LYS A 339 0.76 -6.78 7.68
CA LYS A 339 -0.58 -6.50 7.18
C LYS A 339 -0.51 -6.31 5.69
N HIS A 340 -1.00 -7.29 4.94
CA HIS A 340 -1.13 -7.20 3.48
C HIS A 340 -2.48 -7.76 3.02
N LEU A 341 -3.11 -7.12 2.03
CA LEU A 341 -4.44 -7.52 1.54
C LEU A 341 -4.45 -8.93 0.94
N TYR A 342 -3.31 -9.40 0.44
CA TYR A 342 -3.11 -10.77 -0.04
C TYR A 342 -2.80 -11.80 1.06
N ASN A 343 -2.64 -11.43 2.34
CA ASN A 343 -2.29 -12.38 3.40
C ASN A 343 -3.27 -13.56 3.45
N LEU A 344 -4.57 -13.30 3.28
CA LEU A 344 -5.58 -14.36 3.24
C LEU A 344 -5.31 -15.41 2.15
N ARG A 345 -4.82 -15.01 0.98
CA ARG A 345 -4.47 -15.94 -0.12
C ARG A 345 -3.17 -16.71 0.13
N LEU A 346 -2.36 -16.26 1.08
CA LEU A 346 -1.04 -16.81 1.39
C LEU A 346 -1.00 -17.59 2.71
N LEU A 347 -2.11 -17.66 3.48
CA LEU A 347 -2.12 -18.30 4.79
C LEU A 347 -1.65 -19.76 4.77
N GLY A 348 -1.96 -20.52 3.72
CA GLY A 348 -1.42 -21.87 3.54
C GLY A 348 0.11 -21.90 3.47
N LEU A 349 0.74 -21.01 2.71
CA LEU A 349 2.21 -20.88 2.66
C LEU A 349 2.76 -20.34 3.98
N ILE A 350 2.12 -19.34 4.57
CA ILE A 350 2.51 -18.77 5.87
C ILE A 350 2.56 -19.86 6.93
N ALA A 351 1.53 -20.72 7.03
CA ALA A 351 1.52 -21.83 7.98
C ALA A 351 2.66 -22.83 7.75
N MET A 352 3.05 -23.06 6.50
CA MET A 352 4.17 -23.95 6.17
C MET A 352 5.53 -23.35 6.54
N LEU A 353 5.69 -22.03 6.48
CA LEU A 353 6.94 -21.31 6.77
C LEU A 353 7.07 -20.96 8.27
N PHE A 354 5.96 -20.57 8.89
CA PHE A 354 5.87 -20.07 10.26
C PHE A 354 4.76 -20.84 11.00
N PRO A 355 5.01 -22.08 11.46
CA PRO A 355 3.97 -22.91 12.07
C PRO A 355 3.42 -22.33 13.39
N ASN A 356 4.19 -21.47 14.06
CA ASN A 356 3.79 -20.77 15.28
C ASN A 356 3.26 -19.34 15.01
N ALA A 357 2.98 -19.01 13.75
CA ALA A 357 2.43 -17.70 13.41
C ALA A 357 1.07 -17.49 14.06
N LYS A 358 0.83 -16.24 14.47
CA LYS A 358 -0.47 -15.79 14.95
C LYS A 358 -1.19 -15.06 13.82
N VAL A 359 -2.48 -15.30 13.68
CA VAL A 359 -3.30 -14.64 12.66
C VAL A 359 -4.40 -13.85 13.34
N ILE A 360 -4.44 -12.55 13.06
CA ILE A 360 -5.55 -11.68 13.45
C ILE A 360 -6.42 -11.48 12.20
N PHE A 361 -7.67 -11.94 12.26
CA PHE A 361 -8.63 -11.74 11.19
C PHE A 361 -9.61 -10.63 11.56
N THR A 362 -9.66 -9.57 10.75
CA THR A 362 -10.53 -8.43 11.02
C THR A 362 -11.85 -8.54 10.29
N HIS A 363 -12.93 -8.39 11.05
CA HIS A 363 -14.31 -8.42 10.57
C HIS A 363 -14.93 -7.03 10.64
N ARG A 364 -15.85 -6.76 9.71
CA ARG A 364 -16.71 -5.58 9.69
C ARG A 364 -17.96 -5.93 8.90
N ASN A 365 -19.07 -5.22 9.13
CA ASN A 365 -20.27 -5.39 8.31
C ASN A 365 -19.92 -5.42 6.80
N PRO A 366 -20.25 -6.50 6.07
CA PRO A 366 -19.83 -6.69 4.68
C PRO A 366 -20.35 -5.59 3.75
N ARG A 367 -21.51 -5.00 4.06
CA ARG A 367 -22.08 -3.90 3.27
C ARG A 367 -21.27 -2.61 3.44
N ASP A 368 -20.82 -2.32 4.66
CA ASP A 368 -19.95 -1.19 4.96
C ASP A 368 -18.55 -1.35 4.34
N VAL A 369 -18.01 -2.58 4.38
CA VAL A 369 -16.80 -2.95 3.65
C VAL A 369 -17.00 -2.71 2.17
N GLY A 370 -18.09 -3.21 1.60
CA GLY A 370 -18.36 -3.10 0.17
C GLY A 370 -18.46 -1.67 -0.33
N VAL A 371 -19.20 -0.81 0.37
CA VAL A 371 -19.27 0.63 0.07
C VAL A 371 -17.91 1.30 0.22
N SER A 372 -17.16 0.97 1.28
CA SER A 372 -15.84 1.56 1.52
C SER A 372 -14.81 1.15 0.46
N CYS A 373 -14.88 -0.10 -0.02
CA CYS A 373 -14.05 -0.61 -1.11
C CYS A 373 -14.41 0.06 -2.43
N TYR A 374 -15.70 0.11 -2.75
CA TYR A 374 -16.18 0.71 -3.99
C TYR A 374 -15.85 2.19 -4.06
N LEU A 375 -16.15 2.99 -3.04
CA LEU A 375 -15.83 4.43 -3.06
C LEU A 375 -14.32 4.73 -2.89
N GLY A 376 -13.51 3.70 -2.63
CA GLY A 376 -12.07 3.82 -2.44
C GLY A 376 -11.26 3.90 -3.74
N ASN A 377 -10.14 4.62 -3.69
CA ASN A 377 -9.19 4.74 -4.79
C ASN A 377 -8.25 3.53 -4.90
N PHE A 378 -8.82 2.35 -5.13
CA PHE A 378 -8.07 1.12 -5.40
C PHE A 378 -7.66 1.05 -6.88
N SER A 379 -6.39 0.76 -7.14
CA SER A 379 -5.89 0.60 -8.52
C SER A 379 -6.57 -0.59 -9.18
N SER A 380 -7.18 -0.38 -10.36
CA SER A 380 -7.81 -1.44 -11.15
C SER A 380 -6.84 -2.51 -11.64
N HIS A 381 -5.54 -2.21 -11.74
CA HIS A 381 -4.51 -3.20 -12.10
C HIS A 381 -4.12 -4.13 -10.93
N VAL A 382 -4.33 -3.70 -9.69
CA VAL A 382 -3.96 -4.48 -8.49
C VAL A 382 -5.20 -5.14 -7.89
N HIS A 383 -6.33 -4.43 -7.89
CA HIS A 383 -7.59 -4.86 -7.33
C HIS A 383 -8.74 -4.69 -8.34
N PRO A 384 -8.71 -5.43 -9.46
CA PRO A 384 -9.79 -5.41 -10.46
C PRO A 384 -11.15 -5.87 -9.88
N GLU A 385 -11.13 -6.69 -8.84
CA GLU A 385 -12.31 -7.16 -8.11
C GLU A 385 -13.04 -6.05 -7.33
N LEU A 386 -12.42 -4.88 -7.13
CA LEU A 386 -13.00 -3.76 -6.37
C LEU A 386 -13.60 -2.65 -7.26
N GLN A 387 -13.79 -2.93 -8.55
CA GLN A 387 -14.15 -1.92 -9.56
C GLN A 387 -15.65 -1.87 -9.89
N THR A 388 -16.46 -2.82 -9.44
CA THR A 388 -17.93 -2.77 -9.52
C THR A 388 -18.53 -3.26 -8.21
N VAL A 389 -19.78 -2.89 -7.93
CA VAL A 389 -20.46 -3.34 -6.71
C VAL A 389 -20.62 -4.86 -6.72
N GLU A 390 -20.90 -5.44 -7.89
CA GLU A 390 -21.07 -6.88 -8.10
C GLU A 390 -19.78 -7.64 -7.81
N HIS A 391 -18.65 -7.16 -8.34
CA HIS A 391 -17.35 -7.80 -8.11
C HIS A 391 -16.90 -7.66 -6.66
N VAL A 392 -17.20 -6.53 -6.01
CA VAL A 392 -16.93 -6.36 -4.57
C VAL A 392 -17.74 -7.35 -3.74
N ALA A 393 -19.02 -7.54 -4.06
CA ALA A 393 -19.87 -8.52 -3.39
C ALA A 393 -19.31 -9.95 -3.54
N LEU A 394 -18.93 -10.32 -4.77
CA LEU A 394 -18.26 -11.60 -5.04
C LEU A 394 -16.96 -11.73 -4.24
N ALA A 395 -16.13 -10.69 -4.21
CA ALA A 395 -14.87 -10.71 -3.48
C ALA A 395 -15.08 -10.97 -1.98
N ILE A 396 -16.09 -10.33 -1.36
CA ILE A 396 -16.46 -10.56 0.04
C ILE A 396 -16.83 -12.03 0.27
N GLU A 397 -17.70 -12.59 -0.57
CA GLU A 397 -18.13 -13.99 -0.48
C GLU A 397 -16.92 -14.94 -0.58
N GLN A 398 -16.07 -14.74 -1.58
CA GLN A 398 -14.89 -15.59 -1.79
C GLN A 398 -13.86 -15.46 -0.67
N HIS A 399 -13.71 -14.27 -0.06
CA HIS A 399 -12.86 -14.11 1.13
C HIS A 399 -13.41 -14.90 2.31
N GLN A 400 -14.73 -14.90 2.53
CA GLN A 400 -15.35 -15.69 3.59
C GLN A 400 -15.13 -17.19 3.35
N ARG A 401 -15.43 -17.69 2.14
CA ARG A 401 -15.20 -19.10 1.75
C ARG A 401 -13.76 -19.54 2.03
N LEU A 402 -12.80 -18.70 1.67
CA LEU A 402 -11.38 -18.99 1.85
C LEU A 402 -10.97 -18.96 3.32
N MET A 403 -11.52 -18.03 4.11
CA MET A 403 -11.26 -17.96 5.55
C MET A 403 -11.83 -19.17 6.30
N ASP A 404 -13.05 -19.60 5.96
CA ASP A 404 -13.68 -20.79 6.55
C ASP A 404 -12.84 -22.03 6.28
N HIS A 405 -12.33 -22.17 5.04
CA HIS A 405 -11.39 -23.22 4.70
C HIS A 405 -10.14 -23.17 5.57
N TRP A 406 -9.50 -22.00 5.70
CA TRP A 406 -8.29 -21.87 6.51
C TRP A 406 -8.48 -22.20 7.98
N LYS A 407 -9.57 -21.74 8.60
CA LYS A 407 -9.88 -22.12 9.99
C LYS A 407 -10.11 -23.63 10.14
N SER A 408 -10.54 -24.32 9.08
CA SER A 408 -10.78 -25.76 9.10
C SER A 408 -9.52 -26.62 8.91
N VAL A 409 -8.49 -26.12 8.20
CA VAL A 409 -7.31 -26.93 7.84
C VAL A 409 -6.00 -26.46 8.46
N LEU A 410 -5.88 -25.19 8.87
CA LEU A 410 -4.62 -24.67 9.42
C LEU A 410 -4.61 -24.72 10.95
N ASN A 411 -3.58 -25.35 11.50
CA ASN A 411 -3.28 -25.33 12.93
C ASN A 411 -2.48 -24.08 13.32
N LEU A 412 -3.06 -22.89 13.10
CA LEU A 412 -2.50 -21.61 13.52
C LEU A 412 -3.24 -21.09 14.76
N GLN A 413 -2.64 -20.10 15.42
CA GLN A 413 -3.32 -19.35 16.47
C GLN A 413 -4.16 -18.24 15.84
N TRP A 414 -5.43 -18.14 16.21
CA TRP A 414 -6.40 -17.23 15.61
C TRP A 414 -6.95 -16.23 16.62
N MET A 415 -7.13 -14.99 16.19
CA MET A 415 -7.94 -14.00 16.87
C MET A 415 -8.87 -13.32 15.87
N ASP A 416 -10.16 -13.29 16.17
CA ASP A 416 -11.14 -12.52 15.42
C ASP A 416 -11.29 -11.13 16.06
N VAL A 417 -11.17 -10.08 15.26
CA VAL A 417 -11.33 -8.68 15.70
C VAL A 417 -12.51 -8.07 14.95
N GLN A 418 -13.63 -7.88 15.65
CA GLN A 418 -14.79 -7.19 15.10
C GLN A 418 -14.59 -5.67 15.19
N TYR A 419 -14.62 -4.99 14.05
CA TYR A 419 -14.41 -3.54 13.95
C TYR A 419 -15.39 -2.74 14.81
N GLU A 420 -16.67 -3.11 14.79
CA GLU A 420 -17.73 -2.43 15.56
C GLU A 420 -17.55 -2.61 17.07
N GLU A 421 -17.01 -3.75 17.52
CA GLU A 421 -16.67 -3.98 18.93
C GLU A 421 -15.44 -3.17 19.34
N MET A 422 -14.43 -3.12 18.47
CA MET A 422 -13.23 -2.30 18.69
C MET A 422 -13.57 -0.81 18.82
N ILE A 423 -14.53 -0.30 18.04
CA ILE A 423 -15.02 1.09 18.22
C ILE A 423 -15.77 1.25 19.54
N ARG A 424 -16.56 0.25 19.94
CA ARG A 424 -17.40 0.33 21.14
C ARG A 424 -16.57 0.30 22.43
N ASP A 425 -15.55 -0.55 22.48
CA ASP A 425 -14.67 -0.73 23.63
C ASP A 425 -13.22 -0.94 23.15
N GLN A 426 -12.59 0.18 22.76
CA GLN A 426 -11.23 0.20 22.25
C GLN A 426 -10.26 -0.40 23.27
N GLU A 427 -10.34 -0.01 24.54
CA GLU A 427 -9.35 -0.41 25.52
C GLU A 427 -9.34 -1.92 25.72
N LYS A 428 -10.52 -2.52 25.89
CA LYS A 428 -10.63 -3.97 26.02
C LYS A 428 -10.06 -4.68 24.79
N MET A 429 -10.50 -4.30 23.58
CA MET A 429 -10.05 -4.96 22.35
C MET A 429 -8.54 -4.79 22.12
N THR A 430 -7.99 -3.61 22.40
CA THR A 430 -6.55 -3.37 22.28
C THR A 430 -5.76 -4.21 23.28
N ARG A 431 -6.23 -4.37 24.52
CA ARG A 431 -5.61 -5.27 25.51
C ARG A 431 -5.65 -6.72 25.04
N ASP A 432 -6.81 -7.19 24.57
CA ASP A 432 -6.99 -8.54 24.04
C ASP A 432 -6.02 -8.81 22.86
N ILE A 433 -5.84 -7.84 21.95
CA ILE A 433 -4.90 -7.93 20.81
C ILE A 433 -3.45 -8.04 21.28
N VAL A 434 -3.02 -7.18 22.21
CA VAL A 434 -1.66 -7.16 22.74
C VAL A 434 -1.34 -8.47 23.49
N GLU A 435 -2.27 -8.94 24.31
CA GLU A 435 -2.16 -10.21 25.04
C GLU A 435 -2.11 -11.40 24.08
N PHE A 436 -2.98 -11.44 23.07
CA PHE A 436 -2.94 -12.47 22.03
C PHE A 436 -1.57 -12.50 21.33
N CYS A 437 -0.98 -11.34 21.07
CA CYS A 437 0.36 -11.23 20.53
C CYS A 437 1.47 -11.59 21.53
N GLY A 438 1.16 -11.93 22.78
CA GLY A 438 2.16 -12.33 23.79
C GLY A 438 3.05 -11.17 24.24
N LEU A 439 2.60 -9.93 24.03
CA LEU A 439 3.33 -8.72 24.37
C LEU A 439 2.88 -8.20 25.75
N PRO A 440 3.76 -7.55 26.53
CA PRO A 440 3.34 -6.83 27.72
C PRO A 440 2.41 -5.67 27.35
N TRP A 441 1.60 -5.20 28.31
CA TRP A 441 0.78 -4.01 28.06
C TRP A 441 1.63 -2.74 27.94
N ASP A 442 1.34 -1.91 26.94
CA ASP A 442 1.90 -0.55 26.79
C ASP A 442 0.81 0.44 26.37
N ASP A 443 0.70 1.58 27.07
CA ASP A 443 -0.34 2.60 26.84
C ASP A 443 -0.24 3.27 25.46
N ARG A 444 0.90 3.15 24.76
CA ARG A 444 1.04 3.62 23.37
C ARG A 444 0.10 2.92 22.42
N CYS A 445 -0.27 1.67 22.68
CA CYS A 445 -1.21 0.92 21.84
C CYS A 445 -2.61 1.56 21.79
N LEU A 446 -3.05 2.25 22.86
CA LEU A 446 -4.31 3.02 22.85
C LEU A 446 -4.20 4.34 22.07
N ARG A 447 -2.98 4.87 21.96
CA ARG A 447 -2.65 6.15 21.35
C ARG A 447 -1.86 5.96 20.06
N SER A 448 -2.15 4.89 19.32
CA SER A 448 -1.45 4.55 18.07
C SER A 448 -1.51 5.66 17.02
N HIS A 449 -2.58 6.46 17.03
CA HIS A 449 -2.76 7.65 16.20
C HIS A 449 -1.78 8.80 16.53
N GLU A 450 -1.10 8.77 17.67
CA GLU A 450 -0.06 9.74 18.09
C GLU A 450 1.36 9.30 17.68
N SER A 451 1.55 8.10 17.13
CA SER A 451 2.88 7.52 16.85
C SER A 451 3.74 8.32 15.86
N GLY A 452 3.16 9.28 15.13
CA GLY A 452 3.86 10.13 14.15
C GLY A 452 4.33 9.39 12.89
N ARG A 453 4.12 8.07 12.80
CA ARG A 453 4.51 7.26 11.64
C ARG A 453 3.62 7.56 10.43
N THR A 454 4.26 7.72 9.27
CA THR A 454 3.54 7.87 8.00
C THR A 454 2.92 6.54 7.59
N VAL A 455 1.59 6.43 7.57
CA VAL A 455 0.89 5.22 7.14
C VAL A 455 0.53 5.28 5.66
N MET A 456 1.13 4.39 4.86
CA MET A 456 1.00 4.40 3.41
C MET A 456 -0.21 3.57 2.93
N THR A 457 -1.42 3.93 3.36
CA THR A 457 -2.66 3.22 2.98
C THR A 457 -3.81 4.17 2.66
N LEU A 458 -4.81 3.69 1.93
CA LEU A 458 -6.05 4.45 1.66
C LEU A 458 -6.82 4.80 2.94
N SER A 459 -6.53 4.14 4.07
CA SER A 459 -7.14 4.43 5.37
C SER A 459 -6.36 5.45 6.20
N TYR A 460 -5.26 6.01 5.69
CA TYR A 460 -4.35 6.93 6.40
C TYR A 460 -5.10 7.99 7.23
N ASP A 461 -5.99 8.77 6.61
CA ASP A 461 -6.76 9.83 7.30
C ASP A 461 -7.65 9.33 8.44
N GLN A 462 -8.04 8.05 8.41
CA GLN A 462 -8.94 7.44 9.39
C GLN A 462 -8.19 6.93 10.60
N VAL A 463 -7.01 6.36 10.37
CA VAL A 463 -6.23 5.67 11.40
C VAL A 463 -5.34 6.65 12.18
N ASN A 464 -5.03 7.81 11.60
CA ASN A 464 -4.35 8.92 12.28
C ASN A 464 -5.29 9.83 13.09
N LYS A 465 -6.48 9.34 13.43
CA LYS A 465 -7.46 10.04 14.25
C LYS A 465 -7.96 9.10 15.36
N PRO A 466 -8.49 9.64 16.46
CA PRO A 466 -9.25 8.83 17.41
C PRO A 466 -10.35 8.04 16.70
N MET A 467 -10.64 6.83 17.21
CA MET A 467 -11.69 5.99 16.64
C MET A 467 -13.03 6.73 16.64
N TYR A 468 -13.80 6.54 15.57
CA TYR A 468 -15.05 7.26 15.32
C TYR A 468 -16.13 6.31 14.79
N THR A 469 -17.39 6.68 14.96
CA THR A 469 -18.55 5.82 14.68
C THR A 469 -19.17 6.01 13.29
N THR A 470 -18.77 7.04 12.54
CA THR A 470 -19.37 7.38 11.22
C THR A 470 -19.15 6.33 10.13
N SER A 471 -18.30 5.33 10.39
CA SER A 471 -18.07 4.18 9.53
C SER A 471 -19.06 3.03 9.77
N ILE A 472 -19.81 3.02 10.88
CA ILE A 472 -20.80 1.98 11.19
C ILE A 472 -22.13 2.32 10.50
N ASP A 473 -22.74 1.33 9.84
CA ASP A 473 -24.01 1.46 9.12
C ASP A 473 -24.00 2.51 8.01
N ARG A 474 -22.81 2.91 7.53
CA ARG A 474 -22.63 3.88 6.44
C ARG A 474 -23.27 3.38 5.13
N TYR A 475 -23.36 2.07 4.94
CA TYR A 475 -24.00 1.46 3.77
C TYR A 475 -25.46 1.89 3.59
N ARG A 476 -26.16 2.27 4.68
CA ARG A 476 -27.56 2.72 4.63
C ARG A 476 -27.77 3.92 3.71
N ASN A 477 -26.77 4.81 3.65
CA ASN A 477 -26.78 5.98 2.77
C ASN A 477 -26.76 5.63 1.29
N TYR A 478 -26.37 4.40 0.95
CA TYR A 478 -26.16 3.93 -0.41
C TYR A 478 -27.09 2.81 -0.83
N GLU A 479 -28.04 2.36 0.02
CA GLU A 479 -28.88 1.16 -0.20
C GLU A 479 -29.43 1.03 -1.63
N LYS A 480 -29.90 2.13 -2.21
CA LYS A 480 -30.46 2.16 -3.58
C LYS A 480 -29.46 1.89 -4.70
N HIS A 481 -28.17 2.10 -4.42
CA HIS A 481 -27.07 1.97 -5.39
C HIS A 481 -26.33 0.64 -5.26
N ILE A 482 -26.60 -0.15 -4.22
CA ILE A 482 -25.81 -1.36 -3.88
C ILE A 482 -26.64 -2.64 -3.72
N PRO A 483 -27.58 -2.96 -4.64
CA PRO A 483 -28.47 -4.12 -4.48
C PRO A 483 -27.71 -5.44 -4.27
N SER A 484 -26.59 -5.63 -4.97
CA SER A 484 -25.74 -6.83 -4.85
C SER A 484 -25.10 -6.98 -3.46
N LEU A 485 -24.76 -5.88 -2.78
CA LEU A 485 -24.26 -5.92 -1.40
C LEU A 485 -25.40 -6.13 -0.40
N MET A 486 -26.60 -5.61 -0.69
CA MET A 486 -27.77 -5.81 0.17
C MET A 486 -28.20 -7.27 0.23
N ALA A 487 -27.91 -8.05 -0.82
CA ALA A 487 -28.20 -9.48 -0.89
C ALA A 487 -27.26 -10.35 -0.03
N ILE A 488 -26.14 -9.81 0.46
CA ILE A 488 -25.22 -10.55 1.33
C ILE A 488 -25.92 -10.79 2.68
N GLU A 489 -26.00 -12.06 3.09
CA GLU A 489 -26.52 -12.45 4.41
C GLU A 489 -25.57 -11.93 5.51
N ASN A 490 -26.12 -11.51 6.65
CA ASN A 490 -25.27 -11.23 7.80
C ASN A 490 -24.75 -12.57 8.30
N GLY A 491 -23.45 -12.82 8.10
CA GLY A 491 -22.73 -13.97 8.65
C GLY A 491 -22.75 -13.99 10.17
#